data_AF-A0A2M8J0L3-F1
#
_entry.id   AF-A0A2M8J0L3-F1
#
_cell.length_a   1.000
_cell.length_b   1.000
_cell.length_c   1.000
_cell.angle_alpha   90.00
_cell.angle_beta   90.00
_cell.angle_gamma   90.00
#
_symmetry.space_group_name_H-M   'P 1'
#
loop_
_entity.id
_entity.type
_entity.pdbx_description
1 polymer ?
#
loop_
_entity_poly.entity_id
_entity_poly.type
_entity_poly.pdbx_seq_one_letter_code
_entity_poly.pdbx_strand_id
1 'polypeptide(L)'
;LFFSAAYMAASQVKPRRSQGLAMGFARLSARRTSVIIDASPPPSGPASYNAHASTLAFELTSGRRPLIVNCGSGVSFGQEWRRAGRATPSHSTLSLEGYSSGRLAPIGPAPDTPEALTDAASHVPVELSEMTDGIRFQGGHDGYVRNFGLTHARTLDLTFDGRGMAVEDMLLAMETAAKRRFDKAMDAVKLAGIGFAIRLHLHSDVDATLDLGGAAVSMALKSGEIWVFRHDGVFDLALEPSVYLEKGRLKPRPSQQIVLSGRAMDYATRIRWSLSKAHETADAVRDLNRDESPFED
;
A
#
# COMPACT_ATOMS: atom_id res chain seq x y z
N LEU A 1 27.11 1.03 18.27
CA LEU A 1 26.26 0.08 19.03
C LEU A 1 26.32 -1.29 18.36
N PHE A 2 27.42 -2.01 18.57
CA PHE A 2 27.80 -3.24 17.85
C PHE A 2 27.50 -4.53 18.66
N PHE A 3 26.42 -4.55 19.46
CA PHE A 3 26.22 -5.59 20.48
C PHE A 3 24.89 -6.36 20.45
N SER A 4 24.11 -6.32 19.37
CA SER A 4 22.80 -7.02 19.35
C SER A 4 22.78 -8.35 18.57
N ALA A 5 23.70 -8.60 17.64
CA ALA A 5 23.65 -9.80 16.80
C ALA A 5 24.17 -11.08 17.48
N ALA A 6 25.07 -10.98 18.47
CA ALA A 6 25.69 -12.15 19.10
C ALA A 6 24.76 -12.89 20.09
N TYR A 7 23.77 -12.20 20.68
CA TYR A 7 22.93 -12.80 21.73
C TYR A 7 21.80 -13.68 21.19
N MET A 8 21.36 -13.46 19.94
CA MET A 8 20.29 -14.23 19.30
C MET A 8 20.72 -15.61 18.79
N ALA A 9 22.03 -15.83 18.60
CA ALA A 9 22.55 -17.14 18.20
C ALA A 9 22.68 -18.11 19.39
N ALA A 10 22.70 -17.59 20.63
CA ALA A 10 22.84 -18.39 21.85
C ALA A 10 21.50 -18.78 22.48
N SER A 11 20.41 -18.06 22.19
CA SER A 11 19.07 -18.45 22.61
C SER A 11 18.51 -19.41 21.57
N GLN A 12 18.32 -20.69 21.92
CA GLN A 12 17.63 -21.66 21.05
C GLN A 12 16.11 -21.36 20.90
N VAL A 13 15.74 -20.08 20.84
CA VAL A 13 14.37 -19.64 20.62
C VAL A 13 14.16 -19.62 19.11
N LYS A 14 13.53 -20.68 18.59
CA LYS A 14 13.01 -20.68 17.22
C LYS A 14 12.13 -19.43 17.04
N PRO A 15 12.28 -18.65 15.94
CA PRO A 15 11.40 -17.52 15.70
C PRO A 15 9.97 -18.02 15.56
N ARG A 16 9.13 -17.72 16.56
CA ARG A 16 7.69 -17.97 16.48
C ARG A 16 7.12 -16.97 15.48
N ARG A 17 6.53 -17.47 14.38
CA ARG A 17 5.63 -16.67 13.55
C ARG A 17 4.51 -16.16 14.47
N SER A 18 4.41 -14.84 14.65
CA SER A 18 3.24 -14.25 15.30
C SER A 18 2.03 -14.52 14.41
N GLN A 19 1.09 -15.35 14.87
CA GLN A 19 -0.13 -15.70 14.14
C GLN A 19 -1.21 -14.60 14.21
N GLY A 20 -0.81 -13.33 14.17
CA GLY A 20 -1.72 -12.21 14.33
C GLY A 20 -1.05 -10.89 14.01
N LEU A 21 -1.80 -9.80 14.16
CA LEU A 21 -1.31 -8.45 13.92
C LEU A 21 -0.23 -8.07 14.95
N ALA A 22 0.83 -7.43 14.48
CA ALA A 22 1.82 -6.80 15.32
C ALA A 22 1.65 -5.29 15.25
N MET A 23 1.23 -4.65 16.35
CA MET A 23 0.99 -3.19 16.41
C MET A 23 0.03 -2.68 15.31
N GLY A 24 -0.97 -3.49 14.93
CA GLY A 24 -1.93 -3.15 13.88
C GLY A 24 -1.51 -3.51 12.46
N PHE A 25 -0.32 -4.11 12.27
CA PHE A 25 0.17 -4.53 10.96
C PHE A 25 0.10 -6.05 10.77
N ALA A 26 -0.35 -6.48 9.59
CA ALA A 26 -0.22 -7.85 9.14
C ALA A 26 1.09 -8.04 8.38
N ARG A 27 1.64 -9.27 8.40
CA ARG A 27 2.85 -9.62 7.66
C ARG A 27 2.68 -10.93 6.92
N LEU A 28 2.88 -10.88 5.60
CA LEU A 28 3.07 -12.07 4.77
C LEU A 28 4.55 -12.22 4.45
N SER A 29 5.07 -13.46 4.48
CA SER A 29 6.46 -13.71 4.13
C SER A 29 6.65 -15.09 3.53
N ALA A 30 7.24 -15.12 2.34
CA ALA A 30 7.57 -16.32 1.60
C ALA A 30 8.92 -16.14 0.90
N ARG A 31 9.88 -17.01 1.19
CA ARG A 31 11.26 -16.96 0.67
C ARG A 31 11.86 -15.56 0.80
N ARG A 32 12.10 -14.88 -0.32
CA ARG A 32 12.70 -13.54 -0.40
C ARG A 32 11.67 -12.43 -0.33
N THR A 33 10.38 -12.73 -0.43
CA THR A 33 9.35 -11.72 -0.51
C THR A 33 8.70 -11.54 0.87
N SER A 34 8.62 -10.29 1.31
CA SER A 34 7.86 -9.92 2.49
C SER A 34 6.92 -8.77 2.19
N VAL A 35 5.70 -8.88 2.70
CA VAL A 35 4.65 -7.87 2.58
C VAL A 35 4.24 -7.45 3.98
N ILE A 36 4.16 -6.15 4.23
CA ILE A 36 3.61 -5.57 5.45
C ILE A 36 2.36 -4.78 5.08
N ILE A 37 1.25 -4.98 5.81
CA ILE A 37 -0.04 -4.36 5.52
C ILE A 37 -0.53 -3.61 6.76
N ASP A 38 -0.98 -2.37 6.58
CA ASP A 38 -1.71 -1.61 7.60
C ASP A 38 -3.12 -2.21 7.75
N ALA A 39 -3.35 -2.90 8.86
CA ALA A 39 -4.45 -3.83 9.03
C ALA A 39 -5.25 -3.51 10.31
N SER A 40 -5.30 -2.25 10.72
CA SER A 40 -6.04 -1.81 11.91
C SER A 40 -6.76 -0.47 11.70
N PRO A 41 -7.80 -0.17 12.50
CA PRO A 41 -8.38 1.16 12.52
C PRO A 41 -7.30 2.19 12.90
N PRO A 42 -7.19 3.33 12.20
CA PRO A 42 -6.23 4.37 12.57
C PRO A 42 -6.44 4.85 14.01
N PRO A 43 -5.35 5.21 14.73
CA PRO A 43 -5.46 5.58 16.14
C PRO A 43 -6.21 6.90 16.32
N SER A 44 -6.96 7.01 17.41
CA SER A 44 -7.74 8.20 17.79
C SER A 44 -7.04 9.05 18.86
N GLY A 45 -7.65 10.17 19.23
CA GLY A 45 -7.11 11.08 20.25
C GLY A 45 -5.75 11.69 19.86
N PRO A 46 -4.84 11.95 20.81
CA PRO A 46 -3.54 12.55 20.51
C PRO A 46 -2.67 11.74 19.55
N ALA A 47 -2.85 10.41 19.49
CA ALA A 47 -2.13 9.56 18.54
C ALA A 47 -2.54 9.81 17.07
N SER A 48 -3.75 10.33 16.84
CA SER A 48 -4.24 10.69 15.50
C SER A 48 -3.42 11.81 14.83
N TYR A 49 -2.67 12.60 15.59
CA TYR A 49 -1.85 13.71 15.07
C TYR A 49 -0.68 13.23 14.19
N ASN A 50 -0.27 11.97 14.36
CA ASN A 50 0.74 11.30 13.55
C ASN A 50 0.15 10.17 12.68
N ALA A 51 -1.17 9.95 12.74
CA ALA A 51 -1.82 8.91 11.96
C ALA A 51 -1.92 9.29 10.48
N HIS A 52 -1.90 8.26 9.63
CA HIS A 52 -2.04 8.36 8.20
C HIS A 52 -3.39 7.77 7.77
N ALA A 53 -3.95 8.26 6.66
CA ALA A 53 -5.10 7.65 5.99
C ALA A 53 -4.62 6.47 5.11
N SER A 54 -3.98 5.48 5.74
CA SER A 54 -3.24 4.39 5.10
C SER A 54 -3.88 3.01 5.24
N THR A 55 -5.11 2.92 5.76
CA THR A 55 -5.75 1.62 6.02
C THR A 55 -5.74 0.72 4.77
N LEU A 56 -5.29 -0.52 4.94
CA LEU A 56 -5.02 -1.53 3.90
C LEU A 56 -3.91 -1.21 2.89
N ALA A 57 -3.16 -0.12 3.08
CA ALA A 57 -1.92 0.10 2.34
C ALA A 57 -0.89 -0.97 2.72
N PHE A 58 -0.02 -1.28 1.76
CA PHE A 58 1.02 -2.28 1.95
C PHE A 58 2.37 -1.83 1.41
N GLU A 59 3.41 -2.50 1.88
CA GLU A 59 4.77 -2.41 1.33
C GLU A 59 5.24 -3.82 0.97
N LEU A 60 5.97 -3.96 -0.14
CA LEU A 60 6.54 -5.21 -0.62
C LEU A 60 8.04 -5.05 -0.82
N THR A 61 8.80 -5.94 -0.19
CA THR A 61 10.26 -6.03 -0.34
C THR A 61 10.65 -7.39 -0.90
N SER A 62 11.56 -7.41 -1.87
CA SER A 62 12.21 -8.63 -2.38
C SER A 62 13.68 -8.67 -1.95
N GLY A 63 14.03 -9.63 -1.11
CA GLY A 63 15.33 -9.73 -0.45
C GLY A 63 15.59 -8.50 0.42
N ARG A 64 16.53 -7.66 -0.02
CA ARG A 64 16.89 -6.40 0.63
C ARG A 64 16.41 -5.17 -0.16
N ARG A 65 15.66 -5.37 -1.25
CA ARG A 65 15.26 -4.33 -2.18
C ARG A 65 13.77 -4.04 -2.02
N PRO A 66 13.40 -2.86 -1.47
CA PRO A 66 12.02 -2.41 -1.49
C PRO A 66 11.54 -2.27 -2.93
N LEU A 67 10.37 -2.81 -3.24
CA LEU A 67 9.73 -2.70 -4.55
C LEU A 67 8.56 -1.72 -4.45
N ILE A 68 7.52 -2.11 -3.70
CA ILE A 68 6.35 -1.28 -3.42
C ILE A 68 6.53 -0.65 -2.03
N VAL A 69 6.39 0.65 -1.95
CA VAL A 69 6.53 1.44 -0.72
C VAL A 69 5.33 2.35 -0.53
N ASN A 70 5.28 3.06 0.59
CA ASN A 70 4.50 4.30 0.71
C ASN A 70 5.44 5.49 0.51
N CYS A 71 4.90 6.67 0.19
CA CYS A 71 5.72 7.88 -0.01
C CYS A 71 6.55 8.20 1.23
N GLY A 72 6.06 7.93 2.44
CA GLY A 72 6.72 8.23 3.70
C GLY A 72 6.05 9.37 4.47
N SER A 73 6.56 9.66 5.67
CA SER A 73 5.86 10.55 6.63
C SER A 73 5.84 12.02 6.26
N GLY A 74 6.76 12.47 5.40
CA GLY A 74 6.90 13.88 5.02
C GLY A 74 7.35 14.84 6.13
N VAL A 75 7.47 14.36 7.37
CA VAL A 75 7.75 15.19 8.56
C VAL A 75 9.03 16.01 8.43
N SER A 76 10.07 15.44 7.82
CA SER A 76 11.37 16.11 7.66
C SER A 76 11.41 17.14 6.52
N PHE A 77 10.33 17.24 5.73
CA PHE A 77 10.28 18.06 4.51
C PHE A 77 9.36 19.28 4.63
N GLY A 78 8.80 19.54 5.81
CA GLY A 78 7.90 20.67 6.07
C GLY A 78 6.42 20.27 6.14
N GLN A 79 5.57 21.23 6.53
CA GLN A 79 4.16 20.98 6.83
C GLN A 79 3.36 20.46 5.63
N GLU A 80 3.60 21.02 4.44
CA GLU A 80 2.90 20.60 3.21
C GLU A 80 3.20 19.13 2.88
N TRP A 81 4.48 18.74 2.93
CA TRP A 81 4.89 17.35 2.72
C TRP A 81 4.38 16.42 3.79
N ARG A 82 4.39 16.84 5.06
CA ARG A 82 3.81 16.09 6.17
C ARG A 82 2.31 15.86 5.95
N ARG A 83 1.57 16.87 5.51
CA ARG A 83 0.13 16.77 5.23
C ARG A 83 -0.14 15.86 4.03
N ALA A 84 0.61 16.04 2.94
CA ALA A 84 0.51 15.20 1.74
C ALA A 84 0.86 13.74 2.01
N GLY A 85 1.95 13.48 2.73
CA GLY A 85 2.40 12.13 3.09
C GLY A 85 1.43 11.35 3.97
N ARG A 86 0.51 12.04 4.65
CA ARG A 86 -0.55 11.46 5.51
C ARG A 86 -1.86 11.17 4.79
N ALA A 87 -2.03 11.64 3.56
CA ALA A 87 -3.23 11.41 2.76
C ALA A 87 -3.13 10.09 1.99
N THR A 88 -4.26 9.43 1.74
CA THR A 88 -4.32 8.13 1.02
C THR A 88 -3.59 8.12 -0.33
N PRO A 89 -3.59 9.19 -1.15
CA PRO A 89 -2.83 9.20 -2.41
C PRO A 89 -1.31 9.06 -2.27
N SER A 90 -0.76 9.11 -1.06
CA SER A 90 0.65 8.87 -0.75
C SER A 90 0.92 7.42 -0.28
N HIS A 91 -0.10 6.56 -0.34
CA HIS A 91 -0.06 5.20 0.15
C HIS A 91 -0.43 4.20 -0.93
N SER A 92 0.16 2.99 -0.84
CA SER A 92 -0.05 1.92 -1.80
C SER A 92 -1.38 1.19 -1.59
N THR A 93 -2.49 1.88 -1.87
CA THR A 93 -3.87 1.44 -1.60
C THR A 93 -4.87 2.07 -2.58
N LEU A 94 -6.15 1.76 -2.39
CA LEU A 94 -7.27 2.28 -3.17
C LEU A 94 -7.81 3.60 -2.58
N SER A 95 -8.11 4.55 -3.47
CA SER A 95 -8.84 5.79 -3.18
C SER A 95 -10.06 5.98 -4.09
N LEU A 96 -11.06 6.75 -3.64
CA LEU A 96 -12.28 7.06 -4.41
C LEU A 96 -12.41 8.55 -4.66
N GLU A 97 -12.54 9.00 -5.90
CA GLU A 97 -12.72 10.42 -6.27
C GLU A 97 -11.67 11.35 -5.59
N GLY A 98 -10.44 10.85 -5.38
CA GLY A 98 -9.39 11.54 -4.64
C GLY A 98 -9.61 11.68 -3.13
N TYR A 99 -10.69 11.11 -2.59
CA TYR A 99 -10.95 11.05 -1.15
C TYR A 99 -10.05 10.04 -0.47
N SER A 100 -9.51 10.47 0.67
CA SER A 100 -8.76 9.62 1.59
C SER A 100 -9.67 8.79 2.49
N SER A 101 -9.18 7.63 2.93
CA SER A 101 -9.86 6.73 3.89
C SER A 101 -9.99 7.29 5.32
N GLY A 102 -9.36 8.45 5.56
CA GLY A 102 -9.53 9.32 6.70
C GLY A 102 -9.21 10.77 6.30
N ARG A 103 -9.64 11.74 7.10
CA ARG A 103 -9.53 13.18 6.83
C ARG A 103 -8.56 13.83 7.80
N LEU A 104 -7.70 14.70 7.30
CA LEU A 104 -6.91 15.55 8.18
C LEU A 104 -7.73 16.78 8.57
N ALA A 105 -7.71 17.10 9.87
CA ALA A 105 -8.29 18.32 10.37
C ALA A 105 -7.77 19.55 9.56
N PRO A 106 -8.58 20.61 9.43
CA PRO A 106 -8.11 21.85 8.82
C PRO A 106 -6.82 22.34 9.50
N ILE A 107 -5.98 23.03 8.74
CA ILE A 107 -4.80 23.68 9.30
C ILE A 107 -5.29 24.69 10.35
N GLY A 108 -4.78 24.56 11.57
CA GLY A 108 -5.15 25.45 12.66
C GLY A 108 -4.58 26.86 12.48
N PRO A 109 -5.03 27.82 13.31
CA PRO A 109 -4.60 29.22 13.22
C PRO A 109 -3.11 29.40 13.58
N ALA A 110 -2.52 28.49 14.34
CA ALA A 110 -1.10 28.48 14.68
C ALA A 110 -0.35 27.42 13.83
N PRO A 111 0.89 27.71 13.37
CA PRO A 111 1.69 26.79 12.56
C PRO A 111 1.86 25.38 13.15
N ASP A 112 1.97 25.28 14.47
CA ASP A 112 2.21 24.02 15.19
C ASP A 112 0.93 23.30 15.65
N THR A 113 -0.24 23.74 15.17
CA THR A 113 -1.51 23.12 15.56
C THR A 113 -1.55 21.67 15.07
N PRO A 114 -1.72 20.67 15.96
CA PRO A 114 -1.76 19.29 15.54
C PRO A 114 -2.96 19.01 14.63
N GLU A 115 -2.70 18.40 13.47
CA GLU A 115 -3.73 18.00 12.51
C GLU A 115 -4.19 16.58 12.82
N ALA A 116 -5.25 16.42 13.59
CA ALA A 116 -5.87 15.13 13.87
C ALA A 116 -6.34 14.43 12.60
N LEU A 117 -6.18 13.10 12.55
CA LEU A 117 -6.91 12.27 11.60
C LEU A 117 -8.32 12.03 12.13
N THR A 118 -9.30 12.53 11.40
CA THR A 118 -10.74 12.44 11.68
C THR A 118 -11.44 11.64 10.58
N ASP A 119 -12.71 11.27 10.76
CA ASP A 119 -13.49 10.53 9.74
C ASP A 119 -12.75 9.30 9.15
N ALA A 120 -11.92 8.66 9.97
CA ALA A 120 -11.14 7.48 9.59
C ALA A 120 -12.02 6.21 9.65
N ALA A 121 -11.54 5.15 9.01
CA ALA A 121 -12.13 3.83 9.12
C ALA A 121 -12.28 3.40 10.59
N SER A 122 -13.46 2.92 10.96
CA SER A 122 -13.80 2.49 12.31
C SER A 122 -13.89 0.97 12.42
N HIS A 123 -14.21 0.31 11.32
CA HIS A 123 -14.30 -1.15 11.24
C HIS A 123 -13.30 -1.67 10.22
N VAL A 124 -12.31 -2.44 10.68
CA VAL A 124 -11.23 -3.01 9.85
C VAL A 124 -11.10 -4.52 10.14
N PRO A 125 -11.99 -5.37 9.61
CA PRO A 125 -11.89 -6.82 9.79
C PRO A 125 -10.70 -7.38 9.02
N VAL A 126 -10.02 -8.35 9.62
CA VAL A 126 -8.81 -8.98 9.05
C VAL A 126 -8.81 -10.47 9.32
N GLU A 127 -8.40 -11.24 8.31
CA GLU A 127 -8.16 -12.67 8.40
C GLU A 127 -6.83 -13.03 7.71
N LEU A 128 -6.08 -13.94 8.33
CA LEU A 128 -4.87 -14.54 7.79
C LEU A 128 -5.08 -16.04 7.71
N SER A 129 -4.87 -16.62 6.53
CA SER A 129 -5.05 -18.05 6.30
C SER A 129 -3.94 -18.63 5.44
N GLU A 130 -3.66 -19.92 5.61
CA GLU A 130 -2.79 -20.66 4.70
C GLU A 130 -3.64 -21.24 3.55
N MET A 131 -3.10 -21.17 2.34
CA MET A 131 -3.67 -21.79 1.15
C MET A 131 -2.84 -23.02 0.77
N THR A 132 -3.29 -23.76 -0.24
CA THR A 132 -2.53 -24.93 -0.75
C THR A 132 -1.14 -24.55 -1.26
N ASP A 133 -0.98 -23.38 -1.87
CA ASP A 133 0.24 -22.93 -2.55
C ASP A 133 0.75 -21.56 -2.06
N GLY A 134 0.19 -21.02 -0.98
CA GLY A 134 0.56 -19.69 -0.49
C GLY A 134 -0.05 -19.30 0.85
N ILE A 135 0.08 -18.02 1.18
CA ILE A 135 -0.48 -17.40 2.37
C ILE A 135 -1.41 -16.29 1.91
N ARG A 136 -2.61 -16.25 2.48
CA ARG A 136 -3.65 -15.27 2.17
C ARG A 136 -3.82 -14.27 3.32
N PHE A 137 -3.90 -13.01 2.96
CA PHE A 137 -4.45 -11.93 3.78
C PHE A 137 -5.79 -11.51 3.20
N GLN A 138 -6.78 -11.31 4.06
CA GLN A 138 -8.04 -10.66 3.72
C GLN A 138 -8.27 -9.54 4.70
N GLY A 139 -8.58 -8.35 4.20
CA GLY A 139 -8.87 -7.18 5.02
C GLY A 139 -9.99 -6.34 4.40
N GLY A 140 -10.70 -5.58 5.22
CA GLY A 140 -11.69 -4.60 4.74
C GLY A 140 -11.66 -3.33 5.56
N HIS A 141 -12.22 -2.23 5.05
CA HIS A 141 -12.47 -1.03 5.83
C HIS A 141 -13.69 -0.22 5.37
N ASP A 142 -14.34 0.45 6.31
CA ASP A 142 -15.56 1.24 6.11
C ASP A 142 -15.33 2.73 5.82
N GLY A 143 -14.05 3.16 5.70
CA GLY A 143 -13.67 4.57 5.51
C GLY A 143 -14.34 5.33 4.36
N TYR A 144 -14.91 4.64 3.37
CA TYR A 144 -15.65 5.26 2.26
C TYR A 144 -17.18 5.17 2.37
N VAL A 145 -17.71 4.40 3.33
CA VAL A 145 -19.15 4.12 3.46
C VAL A 145 -19.95 5.39 3.72
N ARG A 146 -19.39 6.32 4.51
CA ARG A 146 -20.08 7.56 4.88
C ARG A 146 -20.39 8.44 3.65
N ASN A 147 -19.43 8.55 2.73
CA ASN A 147 -19.51 9.48 1.60
C ASN A 147 -20.00 8.82 0.32
N PHE A 148 -19.65 7.54 0.12
CA PHE A 148 -19.91 6.82 -1.13
C PHE A 148 -20.75 5.56 -0.94
N GLY A 149 -21.04 5.14 0.29
CA GLY A 149 -21.75 3.88 0.53
C GLY A 149 -20.92 2.62 0.20
N LEU A 150 -19.61 2.76 -0.01
CA LEU A 150 -18.72 1.68 -0.41
C LEU A 150 -17.76 1.27 0.72
N THR A 151 -17.66 -0.02 0.98
CA THR A 151 -16.60 -0.66 1.75
C THR A 151 -15.48 -1.08 0.80
N HIS A 152 -14.23 -0.83 1.17
CA HIS A 152 -13.07 -1.35 0.44
C HIS A 152 -12.63 -2.66 1.10
N ALA A 153 -12.55 -3.74 0.33
CA ALA A 153 -11.99 -5.02 0.78
C ALA A 153 -10.81 -5.41 -0.11
N ARG A 154 -9.77 -6.00 0.49
CA ARG A 154 -8.52 -6.39 -0.17
C ARG A 154 -8.15 -7.80 0.22
N THR A 155 -7.89 -8.63 -0.78
CA THR A 155 -7.30 -9.97 -0.62
C THR A 155 -5.91 -9.97 -1.25
N LEU A 156 -4.89 -10.42 -0.52
CA LEU A 156 -3.53 -10.61 -1.00
C LEU A 156 -3.12 -12.08 -0.84
N ASP A 157 -2.73 -12.69 -1.94
CA ASP A 157 -2.33 -14.09 -2.03
C ASP A 157 -0.85 -14.17 -2.42
N LEU A 158 0.01 -14.48 -1.46
CA LEU A 158 1.46 -14.63 -1.68
C LEU A 158 1.82 -16.11 -1.83
N THR A 159 2.40 -16.50 -2.97
CA THR A 159 2.85 -17.87 -3.22
C THR A 159 3.98 -18.28 -2.27
N PHE A 160 4.08 -19.56 -1.89
CA PHE A 160 5.11 -20.05 -0.97
C PHE A 160 6.54 -19.94 -1.51
N ASP A 161 6.72 -19.92 -2.82
CA ASP A 161 8.00 -19.64 -3.47
C ASP A 161 8.38 -18.14 -3.43
N GLY A 162 7.43 -17.27 -3.05
CA GLY A 162 7.60 -15.82 -3.00
C GLY A 162 7.77 -15.17 -4.37
N ARG A 163 7.41 -15.87 -5.46
CA ARG A 163 7.58 -15.37 -6.83
C ARG A 163 6.33 -14.70 -7.39
N GLY A 164 5.17 -14.88 -6.76
CA GLY A 164 3.91 -14.27 -7.19
C GLY A 164 3.09 -13.75 -6.01
N MET A 165 2.43 -12.62 -6.22
CA MET A 165 1.38 -12.11 -5.37
C MET A 165 0.16 -11.75 -6.24
N ALA A 166 -0.95 -12.44 -6.04
CA ALA A 166 -2.23 -12.08 -6.65
C ALA A 166 -3.03 -11.20 -5.68
N VAL A 167 -3.71 -10.20 -6.22
CA VAL A 167 -4.47 -9.23 -5.42
C VAL A 167 -5.85 -9.04 -6.01
N GLU A 168 -6.84 -9.04 -5.13
CA GLU A 168 -8.20 -8.65 -5.44
C GLU A 168 -8.64 -7.51 -4.52
N ASP A 169 -8.95 -6.37 -5.10
CA ASP A 169 -9.60 -5.24 -4.44
C ASP A 169 -11.09 -5.25 -4.81
N MET A 170 -11.97 -5.05 -3.83
CA MET A 170 -13.41 -4.97 -4.02
C MET A 170 -13.96 -3.68 -3.40
N LEU A 171 -14.88 -3.05 -4.11
CA LEU A 171 -15.72 -1.96 -3.62
C LEU A 171 -17.15 -2.47 -3.47
N LEU A 172 -17.68 -2.46 -2.25
CA LEU A 172 -18.92 -3.15 -1.90
C LEU A 172 -19.91 -2.23 -1.17
N ALA A 173 -21.13 -2.11 -1.69
CA ALA A 173 -22.29 -1.58 -0.98
C ALA A 173 -23.06 -2.74 -0.33
N MET A 174 -22.64 -3.16 0.86
CA MET A 174 -23.11 -4.38 1.52
C MET A 174 -24.54 -4.23 2.07
N GLU A 175 -24.74 -3.23 2.93
CA GLU A 175 -25.99 -3.02 3.66
C GLU A 175 -26.99 -2.14 2.89
N THR A 176 -28.29 -2.27 3.16
CA THR A 176 -29.34 -1.44 2.54
C THR A 176 -29.11 0.06 2.74
N ALA A 177 -28.57 0.47 3.90
CA ALA A 177 -28.20 1.86 4.14
C ALA A 177 -26.98 2.31 3.30
N ALA A 178 -26.03 1.40 3.06
CA ALA A 178 -24.85 1.65 2.22
C ALA A 178 -25.25 1.78 0.75
N LYS A 179 -26.12 0.89 0.25
CA LYS A 179 -26.69 0.96 -1.11
C LYS A 179 -27.39 2.29 -1.37
N ARG A 180 -28.25 2.75 -0.46
CA ARG A 180 -28.89 4.07 -0.56
C ARG A 180 -27.90 5.24 -0.61
N ARG A 181 -26.78 5.15 0.11
CA ARG A 181 -25.72 6.17 0.03
C ARG A 181 -24.98 6.11 -1.30
N PHE A 182 -24.74 4.91 -1.81
CA PHE A 182 -24.14 4.71 -3.13
C PHE A 182 -25.05 5.25 -4.24
N ASP A 183 -26.35 4.96 -4.21
CA ASP A 183 -27.32 5.51 -5.18
C ASP A 183 -27.30 7.05 -5.18
N LYS A 184 -27.30 7.66 -3.99
CA LYS A 184 -27.19 9.11 -3.86
C LYS A 184 -25.87 9.66 -4.41
N ALA A 185 -24.75 8.96 -4.19
CA ALA A 185 -23.46 9.34 -4.73
C ALA A 185 -23.42 9.21 -6.26
N MET A 186 -24.02 8.15 -6.80
CA MET A 186 -24.19 7.91 -8.24
C MET A 186 -25.05 9.00 -8.89
N ASP A 187 -26.16 9.39 -8.27
CA ASP A 187 -27.02 10.49 -8.74
C ASP A 187 -26.25 11.82 -8.79
N ALA A 188 -25.42 12.09 -7.78
CA ALA A 188 -24.61 13.31 -7.71
C ALA A 188 -23.59 13.41 -8.86
N VAL A 189 -23.12 12.26 -9.38
CA VAL A 189 -22.24 12.18 -10.56
C VAL A 189 -23.00 11.83 -11.84
N LYS A 190 -24.32 11.99 -11.87
CA LYS A 190 -25.20 11.72 -13.03
C LYS A 190 -24.99 10.32 -13.61
N LEU A 191 -24.87 9.32 -12.75
CA LEU A 191 -24.65 7.91 -13.08
C LEU A 191 -23.35 7.63 -13.85
N ALA A 192 -22.38 8.55 -13.83
CA ALA A 192 -21.09 8.33 -14.48
C ALA A 192 -20.23 7.27 -13.77
N GLY A 193 -20.62 6.79 -12.59
CA GLY A 193 -19.80 5.90 -11.75
C GLY A 193 -18.94 6.68 -10.76
N ILE A 194 -18.55 6.05 -9.65
CA ILE A 194 -17.60 6.63 -8.69
C ILE A 194 -16.20 6.25 -9.11
N GLY A 195 -15.37 7.23 -9.48
CA GLY A 195 -13.99 7.01 -9.88
C GLY A 195 -13.16 6.42 -8.74
N PHE A 196 -12.35 5.42 -9.05
CA PHE A 196 -11.37 4.85 -8.12
C PHE A 196 -9.97 4.89 -8.74
N ALA A 197 -8.97 4.93 -7.87
CA ALA A 197 -7.57 4.73 -8.25
C ALA A 197 -6.86 3.88 -7.20
N ILE A 198 -6.27 2.77 -7.64
CA ILE A 198 -5.28 2.01 -6.88
C ILE A 198 -3.92 2.56 -7.26
N ARG A 199 -3.20 3.10 -6.27
CA ARG A 199 -1.84 3.61 -6.46
C ARG A 199 -0.88 2.62 -5.83
N LEU A 200 0.20 2.30 -6.52
CA LEU A 200 1.33 1.54 -5.98
C LEU A 200 2.59 2.36 -6.18
N HIS A 201 3.12 2.94 -5.10
CA HIS A 201 4.33 3.75 -5.16
C HIS A 201 5.55 2.84 -5.25
N LEU A 202 6.41 3.11 -6.21
CA LEU A 202 7.64 2.38 -6.39
C LEU A 202 8.75 3.05 -5.57
N HIS A 203 9.60 2.23 -4.97
CA HIS A 203 10.81 2.75 -4.34
C HIS A 203 11.66 3.48 -5.39
N SER A 204 12.30 4.59 -5.01
CA SER A 204 13.06 5.45 -5.94
C SER A 204 14.27 4.81 -6.65
N ASP A 205 14.61 3.57 -6.29
CA ASP A 205 15.66 2.78 -6.96
C ASP A 205 15.10 1.75 -7.96
N VAL A 206 13.77 1.65 -8.09
CA VAL A 206 13.10 0.77 -9.05
C VAL A 206 13.07 1.47 -10.39
N ASP A 207 13.57 0.80 -11.42
CA ASP A 207 13.42 1.25 -12.81
C ASP A 207 12.17 0.61 -13.40
N ALA A 208 11.18 1.42 -13.78
CA ALA A 208 9.89 0.94 -14.23
C ALA A 208 9.51 1.46 -15.61
N THR A 209 8.94 0.57 -16.42
CA THR A 209 8.51 0.85 -17.79
C THR A 209 7.15 0.25 -18.07
N LEU A 210 6.31 0.97 -18.82
CA LEU A 210 5.09 0.41 -19.40
C LEU A 210 5.50 -0.54 -20.54
N ASP A 211 4.95 -1.75 -20.51
CA ASP A 211 5.26 -2.83 -21.44
C ASP A 211 3.97 -3.37 -22.08
N LEU A 212 4.11 -4.23 -23.09
CA LEU A 212 3.01 -4.95 -23.73
C LEU A 212 1.88 -4.03 -24.23
N GLY A 213 2.25 -2.88 -24.79
CA GLY A 213 1.28 -1.90 -25.28
C GLY A 213 0.45 -1.23 -24.18
N GLY A 214 0.97 -1.16 -22.95
CA GLY A 214 0.29 -0.54 -21.80
C GLY A 214 -0.50 -1.52 -20.93
N ALA A 215 -0.40 -2.83 -21.17
CA ALA A 215 -1.10 -3.86 -20.39
C ALA A 215 -0.32 -4.36 -19.16
N ALA A 216 0.95 -3.97 -19.02
CA ALA A 216 1.79 -4.37 -17.90
C ALA A 216 2.82 -3.28 -17.53
N VAL A 217 3.34 -3.33 -16.31
CA VAL A 217 4.50 -2.55 -15.89
C VAL A 217 5.62 -3.50 -15.49
N SER A 218 6.75 -3.40 -16.17
CA SER A 218 7.99 -4.12 -15.83
C SER A 218 8.83 -3.27 -14.88
N MET A 219 9.27 -3.85 -13.76
CA MET A 219 9.99 -3.18 -12.67
C MET A 219 11.31 -3.92 -12.40
N ALA A 220 12.42 -3.32 -12.78
CA ALA A 220 13.76 -3.85 -12.53
C ALA A 220 14.31 -3.33 -11.19
N LEU A 221 14.80 -4.25 -10.36
CA LEU A 221 15.47 -3.96 -9.10
C LEU A 221 16.99 -3.94 -9.30
N LYS A 222 17.72 -3.17 -8.49
CA LYS A 222 19.21 -3.16 -8.45
C LYS A 222 19.83 -4.54 -8.17
N SER A 223 19.07 -5.49 -7.63
CA SER A 223 19.49 -6.87 -7.47
C SER A 223 19.59 -7.62 -8.80
N GLY A 224 18.94 -7.15 -9.86
CA GLY A 224 18.73 -7.85 -11.13
C GLY A 224 17.41 -8.63 -11.20
N GLU A 225 16.61 -8.63 -10.12
CA GLU A 225 15.26 -9.20 -10.16
C GLU A 225 14.32 -8.29 -10.95
N ILE A 226 13.49 -8.88 -11.83
CA ILE A 226 12.45 -8.16 -12.56
C ILE A 226 11.09 -8.62 -12.06
N TRP A 227 10.26 -7.67 -11.63
CA TRP A 227 8.87 -7.87 -11.28
C TRP A 227 7.96 -7.32 -12.38
N VAL A 228 6.83 -7.98 -12.61
CA VAL A 228 5.85 -7.55 -13.60
C VAL A 228 4.51 -7.37 -12.90
N PHE A 229 3.95 -6.16 -13.04
CA PHE A 229 2.56 -5.87 -12.67
C PHE A 229 1.65 -6.17 -13.86
N ARG A 230 0.56 -6.89 -13.61
CA ARG A 230 -0.51 -7.16 -14.60
C ARG A 230 -1.88 -7.00 -13.96
N HIS A 231 -2.87 -6.64 -14.77
CA HIS A 231 -4.29 -6.65 -14.40
C HIS A 231 -5.10 -7.39 -15.47
N ASP A 232 -6.42 -7.51 -15.27
CA ASP A 232 -7.32 -8.26 -16.15
C ASP A 232 -7.78 -7.53 -17.43
N GLY A 233 -7.16 -6.39 -17.75
CA GLY A 233 -7.44 -5.62 -18.98
C GLY A 233 -8.72 -4.75 -18.93
N VAL A 234 -9.44 -4.72 -17.80
CA VAL A 234 -10.72 -4.01 -17.68
C VAL A 234 -10.57 -2.51 -17.39
N PHE A 235 -9.44 -2.13 -16.78
CA PHE A 235 -9.22 -0.80 -16.19
C PHE A 235 -8.00 -0.11 -16.81
N ASP A 236 -7.92 1.21 -16.64
CA ASP A 236 -6.85 2.02 -17.21
C ASP A 236 -5.59 1.91 -16.37
N LEU A 237 -4.49 1.50 -17.01
CA LEU A 237 -3.17 1.37 -16.41
C LEU A 237 -2.25 2.51 -16.86
N ALA A 238 -1.65 3.19 -15.89
CA ALA A 238 -0.65 4.23 -16.14
C ALA A 238 0.57 4.10 -15.22
N LEU A 239 1.69 4.63 -15.69
CA LEU A 239 2.90 4.84 -14.89
C LEU A 239 3.09 6.35 -14.73
N GLU A 240 2.88 6.87 -13.52
CA GLU A 240 2.89 8.30 -13.22
C GLU A 240 4.10 8.69 -12.37
N PRO A 241 4.51 9.98 -12.39
CA PRO A 241 5.47 10.50 -11.43
C PRO A 241 4.99 10.33 -9.99
N SER A 242 5.95 10.08 -9.09
CA SER A 242 5.71 9.99 -7.66
C SER A 242 6.92 10.50 -6.86
N VAL A 243 6.89 10.29 -5.56
CA VAL A 243 7.92 10.76 -4.64
C VAL A 243 8.20 9.74 -3.55
N TYR A 244 9.47 9.65 -3.15
CA TYR A 244 9.92 8.91 -1.98
C TYR A 244 10.54 9.87 -0.96
N LEU A 245 9.88 9.99 0.20
CA LEU A 245 10.20 10.88 1.31
C LEU A 245 11.12 10.15 2.29
N GLU A 246 12.35 9.89 1.83
CA GLU A 246 13.40 9.22 2.59
C GLU A 246 13.84 10.06 3.80
N LYS A 247 13.78 9.46 5.01
CA LYS A 247 14.19 10.14 6.23
C LYS A 247 15.68 10.51 6.16
N GLY A 248 16.02 11.74 6.55
CA GLY A 248 17.40 12.22 6.62
C GLY A 248 17.90 12.88 5.32
N ARG A 249 17.13 12.85 4.23
CA ARG A 249 17.44 13.67 3.05
C ARG A 249 16.91 15.08 3.18
N LEU A 250 17.62 16.03 2.57
CA LEU A 250 17.20 17.44 2.48
C LEU A 250 16.08 17.67 1.47
N LYS A 251 15.97 16.82 0.44
CA LYS A 251 14.98 16.93 -0.62
C LYS A 251 14.28 15.58 -0.87
N PRO A 252 12.98 15.59 -1.20
CA PRO A 252 12.28 14.39 -1.65
C PRO A 252 12.96 13.77 -2.86
N ARG A 253 12.96 12.43 -2.95
CA ARG A 253 13.49 11.72 -4.11
C ARG A 253 12.38 11.53 -5.15
N PRO A 254 12.60 11.90 -6.42
CA PRO A 254 11.70 11.51 -7.50
C PRO A 254 11.56 9.98 -7.54
N SER A 255 10.35 9.51 -7.79
CA SER A 255 10.07 8.09 -8.05
C SER A 255 8.91 7.99 -9.06
N GLN A 256 8.41 6.77 -9.25
CA GLN A 256 7.24 6.50 -10.09
C GLN A 256 6.18 5.75 -9.27
N GLN A 257 4.95 5.76 -9.75
CA GLN A 257 3.86 4.97 -9.20
C GLN A 257 3.08 4.32 -10.34
N ILE A 258 2.61 3.10 -10.08
CA ILE A 258 1.63 2.44 -10.93
C ILE A 258 0.26 2.94 -10.49
N VAL A 259 -0.57 3.34 -11.45
CA VAL A 259 -1.95 3.78 -11.21
C VAL A 259 -2.88 2.90 -12.04
N LEU A 260 -3.71 2.12 -11.35
CA LEU A 260 -4.80 1.37 -11.95
C LEU A 260 -6.11 2.07 -11.59
N SER A 261 -6.81 2.59 -12.60
CA SER A 261 -7.97 3.46 -12.40
C SER A 261 -9.18 3.02 -13.20
N GLY A 262 -10.36 3.35 -12.67
CA GLY A 262 -11.63 2.97 -13.29
C GLY A 262 -12.79 3.62 -12.55
N ARG A 263 -14.00 3.11 -12.80
CA ARG A 263 -15.22 3.60 -12.15
C ARG A 263 -16.00 2.44 -11.55
N ALA A 264 -16.46 2.61 -10.32
CA ALA A 264 -17.41 1.72 -9.68
C ALA A 264 -18.81 2.06 -10.17
N MET A 265 -19.41 1.14 -10.93
CA MET A 265 -20.73 1.32 -11.57
C MET A 265 -21.84 0.62 -10.78
N ASP A 266 -21.51 -0.47 -10.11
CA ASP A 266 -22.44 -1.34 -9.42
C ASP A 266 -22.16 -1.40 -7.92
N TYR A 267 -23.10 -1.97 -7.16
CA TYR A 267 -22.94 -2.23 -5.73
C TYR A 267 -21.75 -3.14 -5.40
N ALA A 268 -21.17 -3.83 -6.38
CA ALA A 268 -19.96 -4.60 -6.22
C ALA A 268 -19.06 -4.38 -7.45
N THR A 269 -17.91 -3.75 -7.24
CA THR A 269 -16.86 -3.60 -8.27
C THR A 269 -15.65 -4.39 -7.84
N ARG A 270 -15.14 -5.26 -8.73
CA ARG A 270 -14.02 -6.16 -8.46
C ARG A 270 -12.84 -5.80 -9.35
N ILE A 271 -11.67 -5.60 -8.76
CA ILE A 271 -10.43 -5.26 -9.44
C ILE A 271 -9.40 -6.33 -9.13
N ARG A 272 -8.85 -6.98 -10.17
CA ARG A 272 -7.81 -8.01 -10.01
C ARG A 272 -6.53 -7.59 -10.68
N TRP A 273 -5.44 -7.72 -9.94
CA TRP A 273 -4.09 -7.47 -10.42
C TRP A 273 -3.09 -8.40 -9.73
N SER A 274 -1.88 -8.46 -10.26
CA SER A 274 -0.83 -9.34 -9.75
C SER A 274 0.54 -8.72 -9.91
N LEU A 275 1.44 -9.13 -9.02
CA LEU A 275 2.87 -8.88 -9.10
C LEU A 275 3.56 -10.24 -9.20
N SER A 276 4.37 -10.47 -10.23
CA SER A 276 5.15 -11.70 -10.34
C SER A 276 6.56 -11.47 -10.85
N LYS A 277 7.51 -12.28 -10.36
CA LYS A 277 8.89 -12.27 -10.88
C LYS A 277 8.89 -12.82 -12.30
N ALA A 278 9.61 -12.17 -13.20
CA ALA A 278 9.84 -12.70 -14.55
C ALA A 278 10.50 -14.10 -14.48
N HIS A 279 10.16 -14.99 -15.41
CA HIS A 279 10.58 -16.40 -15.40
C HIS A 279 12.11 -16.56 -15.33
N GLU A 280 12.86 -15.65 -15.97
CA GLU A 280 14.33 -15.66 -16.01
C GLU A 280 15.01 -15.18 -14.72
N THR A 281 14.25 -14.74 -13.71
CA THR A 281 14.84 -14.36 -12.42
C THR A 281 15.33 -15.62 -11.70
N ALA A 282 16.65 -15.74 -11.53
CA ALA A 282 17.26 -16.89 -10.84
C ALA A 282 16.77 -17.00 -9.38
N ASP A 283 16.54 -18.22 -8.89
CA ASP A 283 16.10 -18.44 -7.49
C ASP A 283 17.15 -17.94 -6.47
N ALA A 284 18.40 -17.80 -6.89
CA ALA A 284 19.54 -17.38 -6.08
C ALA A 284 20.26 -16.12 -6.63
N VAL A 285 19.53 -15.03 -6.91
CA VAL A 285 20.15 -13.73 -7.22
C VAL A 285 20.92 -13.20 -5.99
N ARG A 286 22.26 -13.25 -6.00
CA ARG A 286 23.09 -12.65 -4.94
C ARG A 286 23.16 -11.14 -5.15
N ASP A 287 22.49 -10.40 -4.28
CA ASP A 287 22.54 -8.95 -4.26
C ASP A 287 23.85 -8.48 -3.59
N LEU A 288 24.87 -8.20 -4.41
CA LEU A 288 26.18 -7.76 -3.95
C LEU A 288 26.32 -6.24 -3.88
N ASN A 289 25.36 -5.49 -4.45
CA ASN A 289 25.37 -4.04 -4.41
C ASN A 289 25.06 -3.57 -2.98
N ARG A 290 26.03 -2.94 -2.32
CA ARG A 290 25.76 -2.21 -1.07
C ARG A 290 25.13 -0.87 -1.42
N ASP A 291 24.12 -0.46 -0.68
CA ASP A 291 23.64 0.92 -0.74
C ASP A 291 24.79 1.79 -0.20
N GLU A 292 25.44 2.56 -1.08
CA GLU A 292 26.45 3.52 -0.67
C GLU A 292 25.79 4.52 0.28
N SER A 293 26.26 4.57 1.52
CA SER A 293 25.89 5.62 2.48
C SER A 293 26.56 6.91 1.99
N PRO A 294 25.83 8.00 1.74
CA PRO A 294 26.42 9.25 1.24
C PRO A 294 27.19 10.04 2.33
N PHE A 295 27.73 9.34 3.33
CA PHE A 295 28.50 9.92 4.43
C PHE A 295 29.79 9.11 4.60
N GLU A 296 30.65 9.20 3.60
CA GLU A 296 32.10 9.17 3.81
C GLU A 296 32.62 10.55 3.35
N ASP A 297 33.41 11.15 4.26
CA ASP A 297 34.01 12.50 4.31
C ASP A 297 33.16 13.67 4.87
#